data_AF-A0A968I6Q9-F1
#
_entry.id   AF-A0A968I6Q9-F1
#
_cell.length_a   1.000
_cell.length_b   1.000
_cell.length_c   1.000
_cell.angle_alpha   90.00
_cell.angle_beta   90.00
_cell.angle_gamma   90.00
#
_symmetry.space_group_name_H-M   'P 1'
#
loop_
_entity.id
_entity.type
_entity.pdbx_description
1 polymer ?
#
loop_
_entity_poly.entity_id
_entity_poly.type
_entity_poly.pdbx_seq_one_letter_code
_entity_poly.pdbx_strand_id
1 'polypeptide(L)'
;MNLSTIDQRPKVLKTIGVLLIFTTSLPGVLGFVRSSADTLERVQLEHQRRTGQELTLFNYVGQCSRDPRCLEVYVRSWRASPLERGWYVGGFAFGVAVFVTGALWKPEVMAQRSARMRAWRQVDVARSSSARPSL
;
A
#
# COMPACT_ATOMS: atom_id res chain seq x y z
N MET A 1 -37.28 8.20 -14.65
CA MET A 1 -35.82 8.05 -14.87
C MET A 1 -35.35 6.87 -14.05
N ASN A 2 -35.16 5.70 -14.67
CA ASN A 2 -34.79 4.49 -13.96
C ASN A 2 -33.26 4.44 -13.79
N LEU A 3 -32.79 4.45 -12.54
CA LEU A 3 -31.38 4.29 -12.15
C LEU A 3 -30.85 2.85 -12.32
N SER A 4 -31.54 1.97 -13.07
CA SER A 4 -31.33 0.52 -13.03
C SER A 4 -30.17 -0.01 -13.89
N THR A 5 -29.35 0.85 -14.51
CA THR A 5 -28.24 0.43 -15.39
C THR A 5 -26.91 1.11 -15.03
N ILE A 6 -26.61 1.23 -13.73
CA ILE A 6 -25.24 1.51 -13.29
C ILE A 6 -24.49 0.18 -13.29
N ASP A 7 -23.56 0.00 -14.24
CA ASP A 7 -22.72 -1.19 -14.33
C ASP A 7 -21.90 -1.36 -13.03
N GLN A 8 -22.26 -2.37 -12.22
CA GLN A 8 -21.65 -2.61 -10.91
C GLN A 8 -20.37 -3.45 -10.96
N ARG A 9 -20.03 -4.02 -12.13
CA ARG A 9 -18.82 -4.83 -12.36
C ARG A 9 -17.53 -4.23 -11.75
N PRO A 10 -17.21 -2.92 -11.93
CA PRO A 10 -15.99 -2.36 -11.36
C PRO A 10 -16.02 -2.29 -9.82
N LYS A 11 -17.20 -2.10 -9.22
CA LYS A 11 -17.35 -2.05 -7.76
C LYS A 11 -17.15 -3.43 -7.15
N VAL A 12 -17.73 -4.46 -7.77
CA VAL A 12 -17.60 -5.86 -7.38
C VAL A 12 -16.15 -6.35 -7.53
N LEU A 13 -15.50 -6.04 -8.66
CA LEU A 13 -14.10 -6.42 -8.89
C LEU A 13 -13.16 -5.76 -7.87
N LYS A 14 -13.39 -4.49 -7.53
CA LYS A 14 -12.64 -3.79 -6.49
C LYS A 14 -12.79 -4.46 -5.12
N THR A 15 -14.02 -4.81 -4.71
CA THR A 15 -14.26 -5.47 -3.42
C THR A 15 -13.63 -6.86 -3.36
N ILE A 16 -13.70 -7.64 -4.45
CA ILE A 16 -13.07 -8.96 -4.52
C ILE A 16 -11.55 -8.83 -4.42
N GLY A 17 -10.95 -7.87 -5.14
CA GLY A 17 -9.51 -7.62 -5.08
C GLY A 17 -9.05 -7.22 -3.68
N VAL A 18 -9.78 -6.33 -3.00
CA VAL A 18 -9.48 -5.94 -1.61
C VAL A 18 -9.59 -7.14 -0.67
N LEU A 19 -10.64 -7.96 -0.81
CA LEU A 19 -10.82 -9.15 0.01
C LEU A 19 -9.66 -10.14 -0.16
N LEU A 20 -9.24 -10.39 -1.40
CA LEU A 20 -8.11 -11.27 -1.73
C LEU A 20 -6.79 -10.78 -1.14
N ILE A 21 -6.51 -9.48 -1.24
CA ILE A 21 -5.31 -8.89 -0.62
C ILE A 21 -5.36 -9.06 0.89
N PHE A 22 -6.53 -8.84 1.51
CA PHE A 22 -6.69 -8.97 2.95
C PHE A 22 -6.48 -10.42 3.43
N THR A 23 -7.09 -11.40 2.76
CA THR A 23 -6.98 -12.81 3.15
C THR A 23 -5.58 -13.37 2.92
N THR A 24 -4.90 -12.96 1.84
CA THR A 24 -3.53 -13.41 1.54
C THR A 24 -2.47 -12.75 2.42
N SER A 25 -2.70 -11.52 2.88
CA SER A 25 -1.77 -10.80 3.76
C SER A 25 -1.89 -11.21 5.24
N LEU A 26 -3.06 -11.67 5.68
CA LEU A 26 -3.37 -12.05 7.07
C LEU A 26 -2.34 -13.02 7.70
N PRO A 27 -1.97 -14.14 7.05
CA PRO A 27 -0.97 -15.06 7.60
C PRO A 27 0.42 -14.41 7.75
N GLY A 28 0.80 -13.57 6.78
CA GLY A 28 2.07 -12.84 6.81
C GLY A 28 2.12 -11.83 7.95
N VAL A 29 1.03 -11.10 8.18
CA VAL A 29 0.89 -10.16 9.30
C VAL A 29 0.92 -10.90 10.64
N LEU A 30 0.22 -12.02 10.77
CA LEU A 30 0.24 -12.83 12.00
C LEU A 30 1.64 -13.38 12.31
N GLY A 31 2.35 -13.85 11.29
CA GLY A 31 3.75 -14.28 11.43
C GLY A 31 4.67 -13.14 11.86
N PHE A 32 4.51 -11.97 11.25
CA PHE A 32 5.26 -10.77 11.61
C PHE A 32 4.97 -10.31 13.05
N VAL A 33 3.71 -10.29 13.47
CA VAL A 33 3.32 -9.88 14.84
C VAL A 33 3.91 -10.82 15.88
N ARG A 34 3.83 -12.15 15.67
CA ARG A 34 4.44 -13.13 16.58
C ARG A 34 5.96 -12.96 16.66
N SER A 35 6.62 -12.86 15.51
CA SER A 35 8.08 -12.65 15.45
C SER A 35 8.50 -11.33 16.12
N SER A 36 7.72 -10.28 15.95
CA SER A 36 7.98 -8.96 16.53
C SER A 36 7.74 -8.95 18.05
N ALA A 37 6.70 -9.64 18.53
CA ALA A 37 6.41 -9.78 19.96
C ALA A 37 7.55 -10.50 20.69
N ASP A 38 8.02 -11.63 20.15
CA ASP A 38 9.17 -12.36 20.71
C ASP A 38 10.44 -11.51 20.73
N THR A 39 10.62 -10.66 19.72
CA THR A 39 11.78 -9.75 19.61
C THR A 39 11.67 -8.63 20.66
N LEU A 40 10.49 -8.04 20.81
CA LEU A 40 10.20 -6.98 21.79
C LEU A 40 10.40 -7.46 23.22
N GLU A 41 9.89 -8.64 23.58
CA GLU A 41 10.04 -9.20 24.93
C GLU A 41 11.52 -9.35 25.29
N ARG A 42 12.36 -9.77 24.35
CA ARG A 42 13.80 -9.93 24.58
C ARG A 42 14.53 -8.60 24.69
N VAL A 43 14.19 -7.65 23.85
CA VAL A 43 14.75 -6.30 23.93
C VAL A 43 14.36 -5.67 25.27
N GLN A 44 13.13 -5.87 25.73
CA GLN A 44 12.67 -5.43 27.06
C GLN A 44 13.47 -6.10 28.18
N LEU A 45 13.67 -7.43 28.13
CA LEU A 45 14.47 -8.16 29.12
C LEU A 45 15.94 -7.70 29.12
N GLU A 46 16.54 -7.50 27.94
CA GLU A 46 17.92 -7.05 27.83
C GLU A 46 18.09 -5.59 28.27
N HIS A 47 17.11 -4.73 27.98
CA HIS A 47 17.09 -3.35 28.45
C HIS A 47 16.92 -3.28 29.97
N GLN A 48 15.95 -3.99 30.54
CA GLN A 48 15.75 -4.09 31.99
C GLN A 48 17.02 -4.56 32.70
N ARG A 49 17.75 -5.53 32.14
CA ARG A 49 19.03 -5.99 32.72
C ARG A 49 20.12 -4.91 32.72
N ARG A 50 20.10 -3.97 31.77
CA ARG A 50 21.11 -2.91 31.65
C ARG A 50 20.76 -1.65 32.43
N THR A 51 19.50 -1.25 32.45
CA THR A 51 19.06 0.04 33.02
C THR A 51 18.17 -0.10 34.25
N GLY A 52 17.63 -1.29 34.53
CA GLY A 52 16.70 -1.53 35.64
C GLY A 52 15.30 -0.92 35.42
N GLN A 53 15.01 -0.37 34.24
CA GLN A 53 13.75 0.30 33.92
C GLN A 53 12.92 -0.50 32.92
N GLU A 54 11.59 -0.42 33.06
CA GLU A 54 10.67 -0.94 32.06
C GLU A 54 10.75 -0.12 30.77
N LEU A 55 10.97 -0.83 29.66
CA LEU A 55 11.10 -0.21 28.36
C LEU A 55 9.70 -0.04 27.74
N THR A 56 9.25 1.22 27.65
CA THR A 56 8.08 1.58 26.84
C THR A 56 8.49 1.78 25.37
N LEU A 57 7.60 1.43 24.44
CA LEU A 57 7.85 1.60 22.99
C LEU A 57 8.26 3.03 22.62
N PHE A 58 7.61 4.04 23.22
CA PHE A 58 7.93 5.45 22.96
C PHE A 58 9.35 5.82 23.42
N ASN A 59 9.76 5.36 24.61
CA ASN A 59 11.11 5.61 25.11
C ASN A 59 12.17 4.88 24.28
N TYR A 60 11.86 3.67 23.82
CA TYR A 60 12.75 2.91 22.95
C TYR A 60 12.98 3.60 21.61
N VAL A 61 11.90 4.04 20.95
CA VAL A 61 12.00 4.79 19.67
C VAL A 61 12.75 6.11 19.88
N GLY A 62 12.48 6.81 20.98
CA GLY A 62 13.18 8.04 21.35
C GLY A 62 14.70 7.82 21.54
N GLN A 63 15.10 6.77 22.27
CA GLN A 63 16.51 6.41 22.44
C GLN A 63 17.16 5.95 21.13
N CYS A 64 16.48 5.12 20.34
CA CYS A 64 16.95 4.64 19.05
C CYS A 64 17.11 5.78 18.02
N SER A 65 16.35 6.86 18.13
CA SER A 65 16.54 8.04 17.27
C SER A 65 17.84 8.80 17.55
N ARG A 66 18.39 8.67 18.77
CA ARG A 66 19.59 9.39 19.23
C ARG A 66 20.86 8.54 19.16
N ASP A 67 20.75 7.22 19.34
CA ASP A 67 21.88 6.29 19.27
C ASP A 67 21.64 5.20 18.22
N PRO A 68 22.40 5.17 17.11
CA PRO A 68 22.25 4.16 16.06
C PRO A 68 22.56 2.73 16.54
N ARG A 69 23.29 2.56 17.65
CA ARG A 69 23.60 1.24 18.22
C ARG A 69 22.34 0.52 18.71
N CYS A 70 21.31 1.27 19.09
CA CYS A 70 20.02 0.73 19.52
C CYS A 70 19.32 -0.05 18.39
N LEU A 71 19.44 0.44 17.15
CA LEU A 71 18.94 -0.23 15.94
C LEU A 71 19.68 -1.54 15.67
N GLU A 72 20.99 -1.58 15.92
CA GLU A 72 21.78 -2.80 15.71
C GLU A 72 21.38 -3.93 16.67
N VAL A 73 21.07 -3.58 17.93
CA VAL A 73 20.54 -4.54 18.92
C VAL A 73 19.19 -5.09 18.46
N TYR A 74 18.29 -4.25 17.95
CA TYR A 74 17.01 -4.69 17.39
C TYR A 74 17.22 -5.68 16.24
N VAL A 75 18.05 -5.32 15.26
CA VAL A 75 18.32 -6.14 14.07
C VAL A 75 19.01 -7.46 14.43
N ARG A 76 19.87 -7.49 15.45
CA ARG A 76 20.48 -8.73 15.96
C ARG A 76 19.48 -9.59 16.74
N SER A 77 18.59 -8.98 17.50
CA SER A 77 17.60 -9.70 18.31
C SER A 77 16.50 -10.36 17.47
N TRP A 78 16.26 -9.84 16.26
CA TRP A 78 15.27 -10.39 15.34
C TRP A 78 15.67 -11.80 14.88
N ARG A 79 14.93 -12.86 15.24
CA ARG A 79 15.34 -14.24 14.89
C ARG A 79 14.95 -14.70 13.48
N ALA A 80 14.25 -13.87 12.71
CA ALA A 80 13.84 -14.21 11.35
C ALA A 80 15.07 -14.43 10.45
N SER A 81 14.96 -15.41 9.54
CA SER A 81 15.97 -15.66 8.51
C SER A 81 16.17 -14.39 7.65
N PRO A 82 17.37 -14.16 7.08
CA PRO A 82 17.60 -12.98 6.24
C PRO A 82 16.61 -12.89 5.07
N LEU A 83 16.14 -14.04 4.58
CA LEU A 83 15.14 -14.12 3.53
C LEU A 83 13.76 -13.66 3.99
N GLU A 84 13.30 -14.10 5.17
CA GLU A 84 12.04 -13.64 5.77
C GLU A 84 12.07 -12.13 6.08
N ARG A 85 13.18 -11.63 6.63
CA ARG A 85 13.37 -10.20 6.87
C ARG A 85 13.26 -9.40 5.57
N GLY A 86 13.92 -9.89 4.52
CA GLY A 86 13.83 -9.32 3.18
C GLY A 86 12.40 -9.32 2.65
N TRP A 87 11.65 -10.39 2.89
CA TRP A 87 10.25 -10.51 2.50
C TRP A 87 9.35 -9.51 3.24
N TYR A 88 9.55 -9.34 4.55
CA TYR A 88 8.78 -8.37 5.34
C TYR A 88 9.08 -6.93 4.93
N VAL A 89 10.36 -6.56 4.83
CA VAL A 89 10.77 -5.20 4.47
C VAL A 89 10.41 -4.89 3.02
N GLY A 90 10.70 -5.82 2.09
CA GLY A 90 10.38 -5.69 0.67
C GLY A 90 8.87 -5.66 0.43
N GLY A 91 8.12 -6.55 1.09
CA GLY A 91 6.66 -6.58 1.03
C GLY A 91 6.03 -5.29 1.56
N PHE A 92 6.55 -4.75 2.67
CA PHE A 92 6.11 -3.46 3.20
C PHE A 92 6.39 -2.31 2.22
N ALA A 93 7.62 -2.21 1.71
CA ALA A 93 8.00 -1.17 0.76
C ALA A 93 7.16 -1.24 -0.53
N PHE A 94 6.96 -2.45 -1.05
CA PHE A 94 6.10 -2.68 -2.21
C PHE A 94 4.64 -2.31 -1.92
N GLY A 95 4.11 -2.68 -0.76
CA GLY A 95 2.76 -2.32 -0.33
C GLY A 95 2.55 -0.81 -0.26
N VAL A 96 3.52 -0.07 0.30
CA VAL A 96 3.49 1.40 0.33
C VAL A 96 3.51 1.97 -1.09
N ALA A 97 4.39 1.46 -1.96
CA ALA A 97 4.46 1.93 -3.35
C ALA A 97 3.15 1.70 -4.11
N VAL A 98 2.52 0.52 -3.96
CA VAL A 98 1.22 0.22 -4.55
C VAL A 98 0.13 1.10 -3.98
N PHE A 99 0.11 1.33 -2.66
CA PHE A 99 -0.87 2.20 -2.01
C PHE A 99 -0.77 3.64 -2.53
N VAL A 100 0.44 4.20 -2.57
CA VAL A 100 0.70 5.55 -3.07
C VAL A 100 0.31 5.66 -4.55
N THR A 101 0.71 4.68 -5.36
CA THR A 101 0.35 4.65 -6.79
C THR A 101 -1.17 4.56 -6.97
N GLY A 102 -1.85 3.71 -6.20
CA GLY A 102 -3.30 3.58 -6.23
C GLY A 102 -4.05 4.84 -5.75
N ALA A 103 -3.51 5.55 -4.75
CA ALA A 103 -4.06 6.81 -4.27
C ALA A 103 -3.87 7.97 -5.27
N LEU A 104 -2.72 7.99 -5.97
CA LEU A 104 -2.43 8.96 -7.02
C LEU A 104 -3.18 8.67 -8.32
N TRP A 105 -3.47 7.39 -8.60
CA TRP A 105 -4.14 6.99 -9.83
C TRP A 105 -5.65 7.27 -9.75
N LYS A 106 -6.10 8.31 -10.47
CA LYS A 106 -7.52 8.66 -10.63
C LYS A 106 -8.05 8.18 -11.98
N PRO A 107 -8.54 6.94 -12.10
CA PRO A 107 -9.00 6.39 -13.38
C PRO A 107 -10.16 7.20 -13.98
N GLU A 108 -10.98 7.85 -13.15
CA GLU A 108 -12.08 8.72 -13.60
C GLU A 108 -11.59 9.89 -14.45
N VAL A 109 -10.45 10.49 -14.08
CA VAL A 109 -9.86 11.62 -14.81
C VAL A 109 -9.35 11.14 -16.18
N MET A 110 -8.74 9.96 -16.23
CA MET A 110 -8.30 9.36 -17.49
C MET A 110 -9.47 8.96 -18.39
N ALA A 111 -10.53 8.37 -17.82
CA ALA A 111 -11.73 7.99 -18.55
C ALA A 111 -12.41 9.22 -19.15
N GLN A 112 -12.60 10.30 -18.37
CA GLN A 112 -13.16 11.56 -18.85
C GLN A 112 -12.30 12.19 -19.96
N ARG A 113 -10.98 12.14 -19.83
CA ARG A 113 -10.07 12.62 -20.88
C ARG A 113 -10.24 11.84 -22.18
N SER A 114 -10.35 10.51 -22.10
CA SER A 114 -10.57 9.67 -23.28
C SER A 114 -11.94 9.92 -23.93
N ALA A 115 -12.99 10.13 -23.11
CA ALA A 115 -14.33 10.43 -23.60
C ALA A 115 -14.38 11.79 -24.30
N ARG A 116 -13.74 12.82 -23.74
CA ARG A 116 -13.60 14.14 -24.37
C ARG A 116 -12.90 14.02 -25.73
N MET A 117 -11.77 13.32 -25.80
CA MET A 117 -11.02 13.15 -27.06
C MET A 117 -11.84 12.44 -28.15
N ARG A 118 -12.68 11.46 -27.79
CA ARG A 118 -13.59 10.80 -28.74
C ARG A 118 -14.72 11.72 -29.20
N ALA A 119 -15.30 12.51 -28.29
CA ALA A 119 -16.32 13.49 -28.63
C ALA A 119 -15.78 14.54 -29.62
N TRP A 120 -14.56 15.05 -29.40
CA TRP A 120 -13.91 15.97 -30.33
C TRP A 120 -13.75 15.38 -31.74
N ARG A 121 -13.30 14.12 -31.86
CA ARG A 121 -13.18 13.45 -33.17
C ARG A 121 -14.51 13.31 -33.90
N GLN A 122 -15.62 13.08 -33.19
CA GLN A 122 -16.95 12.98 -33.81
C GLN A 122 -17.43 14.33 -34.35
N VAL A 123 -17.10 15.43 -33.66
CA VAL A 123 -17.42 16.80 -34.11
C VAL A 123 -16.61 17.17 -35.37
N ASP A 124 -15.33 16.83 -35.43
CA ASP A 124 -14.49 17.11 -36.60
C ASP A 124 -14.96 16.36 -37.85
N VAL A 125 -15.37 15.09 -37.71
CA VAL A 125 -15.92 14.30 -38.82
C VAL A 125 -17.21 14.93 -39.37
N ALA A 126 -18.12 15.38 -38.50
CA ALA A 126 -19.35 16.07 -38.91
C ALA A 126 -19.08 17.42 -39.60
N ARG A 127 -18.00 18.12 -39.22
CA ARG A 127 -17.59 19.38 -39.84
C ARG A 127 -16.98 19.16 -41.23
N SER A 128 -16.22 18.08 -41.41
CA SER A 128 -15.65 17.71 -42.70
C SER A 128 -16.68 17.18 -43.71
N SER A 129 -17.76 16.55 -43.25
CA SER A 129 -18.83 16.02 -44.11
C SER A 129 -19.93 17.03 -44.47
N SER A 130 -19.99 18.17 -43.77
CA SER A 130 -20.93 19.27 -44.06
C SER A 130 -20.35 20.33 -45.01
N ALA A 131 -19.09 20.19 -45.42
CA ALA A 131 -18.53 20.98 -46.52
C ALA A 131 -19.25 20.58 -47.81
N ARG A 132 -20.12 21.47 -48.30
CA ARG A 132 -20.89 21.33 -49.54
C ARG A 132 -19.93 20.93 -50.68
N PRO A 133 -20.20 19.88 -51.47
CA PRO A 133 -19.42 19.64 -52.68
C PRO A 133 -19.54 20.87 -53.57
N SER A 134 -18.43 21.53 -53.85
CA SER A 134 -18.35 22.52 -54.93
C SER A 134 -18.52 21.77 -56.25
N LEU A 135 -19.58 22.15 -56.98
CA LEU A 135 -19.96 21.69 -58.32
C LEU A 135 -18.77 21.59 -59.28
#